data_AF-A0A961NJS0-F1
#
_entry.id   AF-A0A961NJS0-F1
#
_cell.length_a   1.000
_cell.length_b   1.000
_cell.length_c   1.000
_cell.angle_alpha   90.00
_cell.angle_beta   90.00
_cell.angle_gamma   90.00
#
_symmetry.space_group_name_H-M   'P 1'
#
loop_
_entity.id
_entity.type
_entity.pdbx_description
1 polymer ?
#
loop_
_entity_poly.entity_id
_entity_poly.type
_entity_poly.pdbx_seq_one_letter_code
_entity_poly.pdbx_strand_id
1 'polypeptide(L)'
;MLDSIPNYRPFDLVITDATDYLDTLAVLDSITIGLGTPLAMVVAGVDDPGAYAPNPEGISTAIRLMSVPIPGDSANPADVQIVFANAVTDAPKVSIALQNGATLVEGISFGEAAEPVNLPPDNYTVEVRDSLTQQVITTFAMDLQNSAGKVL
;
A
#
# COMPACT_ATOMS: atom_id res chain seq x y z
N MET A 1 15.82 -22.94 -10.94
CA MET A 1 15.15 -22.18 -12.03
C MET A 1 13.85 -21.69 -11.39
N LEU A 2 13.71 -20.40 -11.14
CA LEU A 2 12.42 -19.87 -10.67
C LEU A 2 11.46 -20.02 -11.84
N ASP A 3 10.43 -20.87 -11.70
CA ASP A 3 9.35 -20.91 -12.67
C ASP A 3 8.73 -19.51 -12.72
N SER A 4 8.77 -18.90 -13.90
CA SER A 4 8.18 -17.59 -14.12
C SER A 4 6.69 -17.64 -13.79
N ILE A 5 6.20 -16.69 -13.00
CA ILE A 5 4.77 -16.55 -12.71
C ILE A 5 4.01 -16.49 -14.04
N PRO A 6 3.10 -17.42 -14.33
CA PRO A 6 2.46 -17.50 -15.63
C PRO A 6 1.51 -16.32 -15.83
N ASN A 7 1.85 -15.43 -16.77
CA ASN A 7 1.00 -14.31 -17.16
C ASN A 7 -0.41 -14.79 -17.52
N TYR A 8 -1.45 -14.09 -17.02
CA TYR A 8 -2.87 -14.35 -17.30
C TYR A 8 -3.42 -15.70 -16.91
N ARG A 9 -2.68 -16.53 -16.19
CA ARG A 9 -3.23 -17.73 -15.57
C ARG A 9 -3.42 -17.47 -14.08
N PRO A 10 -4.62 -17.74 -13.54
CA PRO A 10 -4.78 -17.75 -12.10
C PRO A 10 -3.75 -18.72 -11.51
N PHE A 11 -3.09 -18.28 -10.45
CA PHE A 11 -2.22 -19.12 -9.65
C PHE A 11 -2.58 -18.95 -8.18
N ASP A 12 -2.32 -19.98 -7.40
CA ASP A 12 -2.54 -19.95 -5.97
C ASP A 12 -1.23 -19.58 -5.28
N LEU A 13 -1.30 -18.73 -4.26
CA LEU A 13 -0.18 -18.45 -3.37
C LEU A 13 -0.47 -19.06 -2.01
N VAL A 14 0.40 -19.95 -1.57
CA VAL A 14 0.39 -20.50 -0.22
C VAL A 14 1.39 -19.74 0.62
N ILE A 15 0.94 -19.20 1.74
CA ILE A 15 1.77 -18.52 2.74
C ILE A 15 1.88 -19.45 3.93
N THR A 16 3.11 -19.82 4.29
CA THR A 16 3.39 -20.75 5.39
C THR A 16 4.20 -20.07 6.48
N ASP A 17 4.19 -20.67 7.67
CA ASP A 17 5.07 -20.25 8.75
C ASP A 17 6.55 -20.49 8.35
N ALA A 18 7.43 -19.55 8.70
CA ALA A 18 8.85 -19.61 8.33
C ALA A 18 9.65 -20.63 9.16
N THR A 19 9.11 -21.02 10.32
CA THR A 19 9.68 -21.99 11.25
C THR A 19 9.00 -23.35 11.17
N ASP A 20 7.76 -23.41 10.70
CA ASP A 20 7.05 -24.64 10.34
C ASP A 20 6.39 -24.54 8.95
N TYR A 21 7.10 -24.98 7.92
CA TYR A 21 6.61 -24.92 6.53
C TYR A 21 5.40 -25.83 6.24
N LEU A 22 4.98 -26.67 7.20
CA LEU A 22 3.73 -27.45 7.09
C LEU A 22 2.53 -26.66 7.63
N ASP A 23 2.77 -25.60 8.39
CA ASP A 23 1.74 -24.71 8.88
C ASP A 23 1.39 -23.68 7.81
N THR A 24 0.17 -23.78 7.28
CA THR A 24 -0.34 -22.88 6.25
C THR A 24 -1.10 -21.76 6.92
N LEU A 25 -0.54 -20.55 6.85
CA LEU A 25 -1.11 -19.34 7.41
C LEU A 25 -2.23 -18.78 6.52
N ALA A 26 -2.06 -18.85 5.19
CA ALA A 26 -3.07 -18.44 4.24
C ALA A 26 -2.92 -19.17 2.90
N VAL A 27 -4.06 -19.38 2.24
CA VAL A 27 -4.11 -19.78 0.84
C VAL A 27 -4.87 -18.70 0.09
N LEU A 28 -4.20 -18.10 -0.90
CA LEU A 28 -4.76 -17.06 -1.75
C LEU A 28 -4.97 -17.64 -3.13
N ASP A 29 -6.22 -18.01 -3.40
CA ASP A 29 -6.60 -18.73 -4.60
C ASP A 29 -6.82 -17.80 -5.79
N SER A 30 -6.51 -18.32 -6.98
CA SER A 30 -6.86 -17.69 -8.27
C SER A 30 -6.36 -16.25 -8.46
N ILE A 31 -5.18 -15.95 -7.92
CA ILE A 31 -4.52 -14.65 -8.10
C ILE A 31 -4.28 -14.43 -9.59
N THR A 32 -4.79 -13.32 -10.10
CA THR A 32 -4.57 -12.88 -11.47
C THR A 32 -3.79 -11.59 -11.46
N ILE A 33 -2.65 -11.58 -12.16
CA ILE A 33 -1.87 -10.36 -12.41
C ILE A 33 -2.18 -9.94 -13.86
N GLY A 34 -2.89 -8.81 -14.03
CA GLY A 34 -3.18 -8.25 -15.34
C GLY A 34 -1.93 -7.68 -16.02
N LEU A 35 -1.89 -7.61 -17.36
CA LEU A 35 -0.91 -6.74 -18.02
C LEU A 35 -1.37 -5.29 -17.90
N GLY A 36 -0.43 -4.41 -17.59
CA GLY A 36 -0.67 -2.98 -17.43
C GLY A 36 0.54 -2.31 -16.80
N THR A 37 0.28 -1.29 -15.99
CA THR A 37 1.26 -0.60 -15.16
C THR A 37 2.01 -1.63 -14.30
N PRO A 38 3.36 -1.56 -14.18
CA PRO A 38 4.07 -2.41 -13.24
C PRO A 38 3.48 -2.23 -11.83
N LEU A 39 3.50 -3.29 -11.03
CA LEU A 39 2.95 -3.26 -9.68
C LEU A 39 3.86 -4.00 -8.71
N ALA A 40 3.81 -3.60 -7.46
CA ALA A 40 4.33 -4.35 -6.33
C ALA A 40 3.18 -5.14 -5.68
N MET A 41 3.43 -6.42 -5.39
CA MET A 41 2.53 -7.25 -4.60
C MET A 41 3.02 -7.23 -3.15
N VAL A 42 2.17 -6.77 -2.24
CA VAL A 42 2.49 -6.63 -0.81
C VAL A 42 1.61 -7.58 -0.02
N VAL A 43 2.21 -8.44 0.81
CA VAL A 43 1.45 -9.24 1.79
C VAL A 43 1.14 -8.34 2.98
N ALA A 44 -0.14 -8.27 3.36
CA ALA A 44 -0.61 -7.49 4.50
C ALA A 44 -1.68 -8.26 5.27
N GLY A 45 -1.95 -7.84 6.51
CA GLY A 45 -2.93 -8.50 7.38
C GLY A 45 -2.29 -9.27 8.53
N VAL A 46 -3.13 -9.97 9.27
CA VAL A 46 -2.78 -10.82 10.42
C VAL A 46 -3.30 -12.24 10.21
N ASP A 47 -2.60 -13.22 10.79
CA ASP A 47 -2.90 -14.65 10.72
C ASP A 47 -4.14 -15.03 11.54
N ASP A 48 -4.30 -14.44 12.73
CA ASP A 48 -5.49 -14.57 13.58
C ASP A 48 -6.19 -13.22 13.77
N PRO A 49 -7.11 -12.82 12.89
CA PRO A 49 -7.91 -11.61 13.04
C PRO A 49 -8.64 -11.49 14.38
N GLY A 50 -9.01 -12.60 15.01
CA GLY A 50 -9.73 -12.61 16.28
C GLY A 50 -8.88 -12.18 17.47
N ALA A 51 -7.55 -12.22 17.33
CA ALA A 51 -6.60 -11.78 18.35
C ALA A 51 -6.36 -10.26 18.36
N TYR A 52 -6.83 -9.52 17.35
CA TYR A 52 -6.58 -8.10 17.17
C TYR A 52 -7.87 -7.27 17.13
N ALA A 53 -7.74 -5.94 17.19
CA ALA A 53 -8.86 -5.05 17.01
C ALA A 53 -9.43 -5.20 15.57
N PRO A 54 -10.76 -5.24 15.40
CA PRO A 54 -11.35 -5.28 14.06
C PRO A 54 -11.09 -3.97 13.33
N ASN A 55 -10.97 -4.04 12.00
CA ASN A 55 -10.89 -2.85 11.18
C ASN A 55 -12.16 -1.98 11.38
N PRO A 56 -12.03 -0.66 11.61
CA PRO A 56 -13.17 0.23 11.83
C PRO A 56 -14.19 0.28 10.69
N GLU A 57 -13.80 -0.05 9.46
CA GLU A 57 -14.70 -0.11 8.28
C GLU A 57 -15.32 -1.51 8.10
N GLY A 58 -15.01 -2.47 8.97
CA GLY A 58 -15.47 -3.86 8.86
C GLY A 58 -14.77 -4.66 7.77
N ILE A 59 -13.65 -4.17 7.24
CA ILE A 59 -12.83 -4.87 6.25
C ILE A 59 -12.11 -6.04 6.93
N SER A 60 -12.08 -7.21 6.26
CA SER A 60 -11.32 -8.37 6.76
C SER A 60 -9.85 -8.01 6.93
N THR A 61 -9.28 -8.29 8.10
CA THR A 61 -7.87 -8.08 8.43
C THR A 61 -7.01 -9.33 8.24
N ALA A 62 -7.60 -10.43 7.77
CA ALA A 62 -6.87 -11.66 7.46
C ALA A 62 -5.77 -11.40 6.41
N ILE A 63 -4.74 -12.24 6.43
CA ILE A 63 -3.65 -12.21 5.45
C ILE A 63 -4.22 -12.13 4.02
N ARG A 64 -3.70 -11.17 3.25
CA ARG A 64 -4.10 -10.90 1.87
C ARG A 64 -2.92 -10.37 1.06
N LEU A 65 -3.10 -10.34 -0.26
CA LEU A 65 -2.24 -9.57 -1.17
C LEU A 65 -2.89 -8.22 -1.50
N MET A 66 -2.08 -7.18 -1.39
CA MET A 66 -2.36 -5.83 -1.84
C MET A 66 -1.55 -5.54 -3.09
N SER A 67 -2.19 -4.99 -4.11
CA SER A 67 -1.52 -4.51 -5.32
C SER A 67 -1.23 -3.01 -5.18
N VAL A 68 0.03 -2.63 -5.27
CA VAL A 68 0.48 -1.23 -5.27
C VAL A 68 0.97 -0.88 -6.67
N PRO A 69 0.37 0.11 -7.36
CA PRO A 69 0.88 0.52 -8.66
C PRO A 69 2.31 1.05 -8.51
N ILE A 70 3.19 0.66 -9.42
CA ILE A 70 4.50 1.28 -9.60
C ILE A 70 4.32 2.23 -10.78
N PRO A 71 4.31 3.56 -10.54
CA PRO A 71 4.13 4.49 -11.64
C PRO A 71 5.28 4.37 -12.65
N GLY A 72 4.98 4.75 -13.89
CA GLY A 72 5.99 4.86 -14.94
C GLY A 72 6.81 6.14 -14.79
N ASP A 73 7.24 6.73 -15.90
CA ASP A 73 7.89 8.02 -15.84
C ASP A 73 6.90 9.14 -15.46
N SER A 74 7.35 10.07 -14.62
CA SER A 74 6.61 11.29 -14.37
C SER A 74 6.38 12.07 -15.66
N ALA A 75 5.16 12.59 -15.85
CA ALA A 75 4.85 13.49 -16.96
C ALA A 75 5.71 14.77 -16.91
N ASN A 76 6.14 15.16 -15.71
CA ASN A 76 7.13 16.21 -15.50
C ASN A 76 8.41 15.60 -14.91
N PRO A 77 9.53 15.56 -15.65
CA PRO A 77 10.77 14.93 -15.17
C PRO A 77 11.41 15.66 -13.98
N ALA A 78 10.94 16.87 -13.65
CA ALA A 78 11.38 17.58 -12.45
C ALA A 78 10.70 17.08 -11.17
N ASP A 79 9.54 16.41 -11.28
CA ASP A 79 8.77 15.94 -10.13
C ASP A 79 9.16 14.52 -9.72
N VAL A 80 8.78 14.16 -8.50
CA VAL A 80 8.91 12.83 -7.90
C VAL A 80 7.52 12.21 -7.83
N GLN A 81 7.38 10.95 -8.24
CA GLN A 81 6.14 10.21 -8.11
C GLN A 81 6.14 9.35 -6.86
N ILE A 82 5.04 9.41 -6.11
CA ILE A 82 4.88 8.69 -4.84
C ILE A 82 3.54 7.97 -4.84
N VAL A 83 3.54 6.71 -4.38
CA VAL A 83 2.31 5.96 -4.12
C VAL A 83 2.15 5.72 -2.62
N PHE A 84 0.99 6.08 -2.09
CA PHE A 84 0.61 5.79 -0.71
C PHE A 84 -0.30 4.57 -0.66
N ALA A 85 -0.11 3.71 0.33
CA ALA A 85 -0.99 2.59 0.57
C ALA A 85 -1.24 2.41 2.07
N ASN A 86 -2.45 1.95 2.42
CA ASN A 86 -2.82 1.72 3.80
C ASN A 86 -2.81 0.21 4.11
N ALA A 87 -1.74 -0.24 4.76
CA ALA A 87 -1.58 -1.61 5.23
C ALA A 87 -1.86 -1.79 6.73
N VAL A 88 -2.44 -0.77 7.39
CA VAL A 88 -2.71 -0.79 8.83
C VAL A 88 -4.07 -1.44 9.08
N THR A 89 -4.08 -2.61 9.74
CA THR A 89 -5.26 -3.48 9.88
C THR A 89 -6.37 -2.87 10.74
N ASP A 90 -6.00 -2.13 11.78
CA ASP A 90 -6.92 -1.53 12.76
C ASP A 90 -7.13 -0.02 12.55
N ALA A 91 -6.54 0.56 11.50
CA ALA A 91 -6.74 1.96 11.18
C ALA A 91 -8.11 2.19 10.52
N PRO A 92 -8.76 3.34 10.79
CA PRO A 92 -9.84 3.81 9.95
C PRO A 92 -9.31 4.12 8.53
N LYS A 93 -10.21 4.48 7.63
CA LYS A 93 -9.85 5.04 6.33
C LYS A 93 -8.98 6.28 6.52
N VAL A 94 -7.78 6.31 5.94
CA VAL A 94 -6.79 7.39 6.15
C VAL A 94 -6.64 8.31 4.95
N SER A 95 -6.45 9.60 5.19
CA SER A 95 -6.02 10.58 4.18
C SER A 95 -4.58 10.99 4.43
N ILE A 96 -3.87 11.33 3.35
CA ILE A 96 -2.49 11.80 3.40
C ILE A 96 -2.47 13.27 3.03
N ALA A 97 -1.90 14.12 3.88
CA ALA A 97 -1.82 15.56 3.66
C ALA A 97 -0.44 16.11 3.99
N LEU A 98 -0.09 17.24 3.38
CA LEU A 98 1.05 18.03 3.84
C LEU A 98 0.64 18.81 5.09
N GLN A 99 1.51 18.86 6.09
CA GLN A 99 1.29 19.67 7.29
C GLN A 99 1.07 21.14 6.90
N ASN A 100 -0.04 21.71 7.39
CA ASN A 100 -0.51 23.06 7.03
C ASN A 100 -0.66 23.31 5.52
N GLY A 101 -0.86 22.24 4.74
CA GLY A 101 -0.88 22.30 3.28
C GLY A 101 -2.05 21.53 2.66
N ALA A 102 -1.86 21.10 1.42
CA ALA A 102 -2.86 20.38 0.65
C ALA A 102 -2.98 18.91 1.08
N THR A 103 -4.19 18.36 0.94
CA THR A 103 -4.40 16.92 0.95
C THR A 103 -3.84 16.34 -0.35
N LEU A 104 -2.95 15.35 -0.22
CA LEU A 104 -2.33 14.65 -1.34
C LEU A 104 -3.21 13.51 -1.82
N VAL A 105 -3.77 12.75 -0.87
CA VAL A 105 -4.66 11.62 -1.13
C VAL A 105 -5.78 11.62 -0.12
N GLU A 106 -7.01 11.44 -0.60
CA GLU A 106 -8.18 11.29 0.24
C GLU A 106 -8.60 9.84 0.37
N GLY A 107 -8.64 9.37 1.63
CA GLY A 107 -9.35 8.17 2.00
C GLY A 107 -8.86 6.88 1.33
N ILE A 108 -7.81 6.31 1.89
CA ILE A 108 -7.26 5.00 1.57
C ILE A 108 -7.71 4.02 2.65
N SER A 109 -8.55 3.05 2.30
CA SER A 109 -9.00 2.00 3.23
C SER A 109 -7.94 0.91 3.39
N PHE A 110 -8.09 0.04 4.40
CA PHE A 110 -7.13 -1.06 4.61
C PHE A 110 -7.04 -1.98 3.38
N GLY A 111 -5.81 -2.21 2.91
CA GLY A 111 -5.49 -3.02 1.75
C GLY A 111 -5.71 -2.32 0.41
N GLU A 112 -5.79 -0.98 0.42
CA GLU A 112 -5.84 -0.14 -0.79
C GLU A 112 -4.54 0.64 -0.96
N ALA A 113 -4.23 0.93 -2.23
CA ALA A 113 -3.20 1.88 -2.64
C ALA A 113 -3.85 3.01 -3.44
N ALA A 114 -3.31 4.21 -3.27
CA ALA A 114 -3.74 5.40 -3.97
C ALA A 114 -3.20 5.45 -5.40
N GLU A 115 -3.77 6.35 -6.20
CA GLU A 115 -3.12 6.77 -7.44
C GLU A 115 -1.82 7.54 -7.14
N PRO A 116 -0.82 7.46 -8.02
CA PRO A 116 0.43 8.20 -7.87
C PRO A 116 0.23 9.70 -7.76
N VAL A 117 0.88 10.33 -6.78
CA VAL A 117 0.95 11.79 -6.66
C VAL A 117 2.30 12.30 -7.14
N ASN A 118 2.31 13.46 -7.80
CA ASN A 118 3.54 14.13 -8.22
C ASN A 118 3.85 15.25 -7.24
N LEU A 119 5.07 15.25 -6.70
CA LEU A 119 5.57 16.30 -5.81
C LEU A 119 6.89 16.85 -6.33
N PRO A 120 7.14 18.16 -6.21
CA PRO A 120 8.48 18.70 -6.36
C PRO A 120 9.49 18.02 -5.42
N PRO A 121 10.78 17.95 -5.79
CA PRO A 121 11.82 17.41 -4.94
C PRO A 121 12.13 18.39 -3.80
N ASP A 122 11.46 18.22 -2.67
CA ASP A 122 11.66 19.03 -1.46
C ASP A 122 11.48 18.21 -0.18
N ASN A 123 11.68 18.83 0.98
CA ASN A 123 11.38 18.26 2.27
C ASN A 123 9.93 18.55 2.66
N TYR A 124 9.19 17.49 2.94
CA TYR A 124 7.80 17.54 3.36
C TYR A 124 7.63 17.04 4.78
N THR A 125 6.67 17.63 5.49
CA THR A 125 6.08 17.01 6.68
C THR A 125 4.72 16.49 6.28
N VAL A 126 4.56 15.17 6.28
CA VAL A 126 3.36 14.47 5.84
C VAL A 126 2.57 14.02 7.05
N GLU A 127 1.27 14.28 7.04
CA GLU A 127 0.33 13.88 8.06
C GLU A 127 -0.55 12.74 7.52
N VAL A 128 -0.69 11.70 8.34
CA VAL A 128 -1.73 10.69 8.17
C VAL A 128 -2.91 11.11 9.03
N ARG A 129 -4.06 11.28 8.40
CA ARG A 129 -5.27 11.79 9.04
C ARG A 129 -6.38 10.74 8.94
N ASP A 130 -7.24 10.72 9.93
CA ASP A 130 -8.53 10.05 9.78
C ASP A 130 -9.32 10.76 8.68
N SER A 131 -9.75 10.03 7.64
CA SER A 131 -10.39 10.64 6.47
C SER A 131 -11.76 11.26 6.76
N LEU A 132 -12.45 10.80 7.81
CA LEU A 132 -13.76 11.30 8.21
C LEU A 132 -13.62 12.49 9.18
N THR A 133 -12.86 12.33 10.24
CA THR A 133 -12.75 13.35 11.31
C THR A 133 -11.67 14.40 11.03
N GLN A 134 -10.78 14.13 10.08
CA GLN A 134 -9.61 14.95 9.74
C GLN A 134 -8.60 15.10 10.88
N GLN A 135 -8.76 14.33 11.96
CA GLN A 135 -7.81 14.29 13.06
C GLN A 135 -6.47 13.72 12.57
N VAL A 136 -5.37 14.39 12.92
CA VAL A 136 -4.02 13.86 12.68
C VAL A 136 -3.80 12.65 13.58
N ILE A 137 -3.57 11.49 12.96
CA ILE A 137 -3.22 10.24 13.62
C ILE A 137 -1.72 10.24 13.92
N THR A 138 -0.92 10.60 12.92
CA THR A 138 0.54 10.66 13.02
C THR A 138 1.14 11.57 11.95
N THR A 139 2.43 11.88 12.11
CA THR A 139 3.19 12.77 11.24
C THR A 139 4.56 12.18 10.94
N PHE A 140 5.01 12.30 9.69
CA PHE A 140 6.30 11.83 9.21
C PHE A 140 7.06 12.93 8.48
N ALA A 141 8.39 12.93 8.63
CA ALA A 141 9.26 13.70 7.76
C ALA A 141 9.55 12.89 6.48
N MET A 142 9.49 13.55 5.34
CA MET A 142 9.74 12.94 4.02
C MET A 142 10.71 13.82 3.24
N ASP A 143 11.93 13.33 3.04
CA ASP A 143 12.97 14.01 2.28
C ASP A 143 13.00 13.54 0.83
N LEU A 144 12.67 14.44 -0.11
CA LEU A 144 12.69 14.18 -1.55
C LEU A 144 13.71 15.04 -2.31
N GLN A 145 14.60 15.77 -1.63
CA GLN A 145 15.46 16.79 -2.24
C GLN A 145 16.39 16.23 -3.34
N ASN A 146 16.65 14.92 -3.33
CA ASN A 146 17.50 14.23 -4.31
C ASN A 146 16.75 13.12 -5.09
N SER A 147 15.43 13.28 -5.21
CA SER A 147 14.54 12.28 -5.80
C SER A 147 13.90 12.72 -7.10
N ALA A 148 14.30 13.87 -7.66
CA ALA A 148 13.79 14.36 -8.95
C ALA A 148 13.83 13.27 -10.04
N GLY A 149 12.69 13.07 -10.72
CA GLY A 149 12.53 12.06 -11.77
C GLY A 149 12.52 10.61 -11.29
N LYS A 150 12.45 10.35 -9.97
CA LYS A 150 12.34 9.00 -9.40
C LYS A 150 10.89 8.64 -9.07
N VAL A 151 10.65 7.34 -9.06
CA VAL A 151 9.43 6.70 -8.56
C VAL A 151 9.74 6.10 -7.17
N LEU A 152 8.91 6.42 -6.18
CA LEU A 152 9.06 6.00 -4.79
C LEU A 152 7.77 5.36 -4.22
#